data_AF-A0A252DZP4-F1
#
_entry.id   AF-A0A252DZP4-F1
#
_cell.length_a   1.000
_cell.length_b   1.000
_cell.length_c   1.000
_cell.angle_alpha   90.00
_cell.angle_beta   90.00
_cell.angle_gamma   90.00
#
_symmetry.space_group_name_H-M   'P 1'
#
loop_
_entity.id
_entity.type
_entity.pdbx_description
1 polymer ?
#
loop_
_entity_poly.entity_id
_entity_poly.type
_entity_poly.pdbx_seq_one_letter_code
_entity_poly.pdbx_strand_id
1 'polypeptide(L)'
;MTREQEIKAAIVVTPDAISFASPEMNQASEKAAEQLGQFVDWIQSKFPFLVRHEAVFFAAAVIESMPALLEDNPEAMHGLQYEALMMASRRRNISL
;
A
#
# COMPACT_ATOMS: atom_id res chain seq x y z
N MET A 1 7.07 -25.61 13.06
CA MET A 1 5.88 -24.80 12.73
C MET A 1 5.71 -24.80 11.23
N THR A 2 4.48 -24.74 10.73
CA THR A 2 4.25 -24.52 9.30
C THR A 2 4.29 -23.03 8.98
N ARG A 3 4.66 -22.66 7.75
CA ARG A 3 4.73 -21.26 7.30
C ARG A 3 3.42 -20.50 7.52
N GLU A 4 2.29 -21.20 7.42
CA GLU A 4 0.96 -20.66 7.69
C GLU A 4 0.74 -20.31 9.17
N GLN A 5 1.31 -21.09 10.10
CA GLN A 5 1.25 -20.82 11.54
C GLN A 5 2.12 -19.62 11.93
N GLU A 6 3.25 -19.41 11.26
CA GLU A 6 4.10 -18.22 11.46
C GLU A 6 3.42 -16.94 10.98
N ILE A 7 2.73 -17.00 9.83
CA ILE A 7 1.93 -15.87 9.30
C ILE A 7 0.78 -15.52 10.25
N LYS A 8 0.08 -16.52 10.79
CA LYS A 8 -0.99 -16.32 11.78
C LYS A 8 -0.49 -15.80 13.12
N ALA A 9 0.73 -16.14 13.53
CA ALA A 9 1.34 -15.60 14.76
C ALA A 9 1.82 -14.15 14.58
N ALA A 10 2.19 -13.76 13.36
CA ALA A 10 2.62 -12.41 13.02
C ALA A 10 1.47 -11.41 12.80
N ILE A 11 0.23 -11.90 12.66
CA ILE A 11 -0.98 -11.13 12.35
C ILE A 11 -2.09 -11.44 13.36
N VAL A 12 -2.38 -10.52 14.26
CA VAL A 12 -3.57 -10.54 15.10
C VAL A 12 -4.74 -9.96 14.30
N VAL A 13 -5.68 -10.82 13.91
CA VAL A 13 -6.93 -10.42 13.26
C VAL A 13 -7.96 -10.15 14.35
N THR A 14 -8.35 -8.90 14.53
CA THR A 14 -9.55 -8.52 15.29
C THR A 14 -10.71 -8.26 14.31
N PRO A 15 -11.98 -8.23 14.76
CA PRO A 15 -13.12 -7.98 13.88
C PRO A 15 -13.02 -6.67 13.09
N ASP A 16 -12.26 -5.70 13.60
CA ASP A 16 -12.16 -4.34 13.07
C ASP A 16 -10.77 -4.00 12.49
N ALA A 17 -9.74 -4.84 12.71
CA ALA A 17 -8.38 -4.53 12.28
C ALA A 17 -7.47 -5.75 12.07
N ILE A 18 -6.48 -5.57 11.20
CA ILE A 18 -5.33 -6.46 11.03
C ILE A 18 -4.16 -5.80 11.76
N SER A 19 -3.70 -6.40 12.86
CA SER A 19 -2.55 -5.91 13.62
C SER A 19 -1.37 -6.86 13.44
N PHE A 20 -0.31 -6.41 12.80
CA PHE A 20 0.99 -7.06 12.77
C PHE A 20 1.70 -7.00 14.13
N ALA A 21 2.60 -7.95 14.40
CA ALA A 21 3.39 -7.97 15.63
C ALA A 21 4.44 -6.82 15.71
N SER A 22 4.77 -6.17 14.58
CA SER A 22 5.67 -5.01 14.52
C SER A 22 4.86 -3.70 14.50
N PRO A 23 5.10 -2.77 15.44
CA PRO A 23 4.49 -1.43 15.42
C PRO A 23 4.72 -0.67 14.11
N GLU A 24 5.87 -0.83 13.49
CA GLU A 24 6.23 -0.20 12.22
C GLU A 24 5.39 -0.76 11.07
N MET A 25 5.13 -2.07 11.07
CA MET A 25 4.25 -2.71 10.08
C MET A 25 2.79 -2.33 10.29
N ASN A 26 2.35 -2.11 11.54
CA ASN A 26 1.02 -1.57 11.83
C ASN A 26 0.85 -0.17 11.26
N GLN A 27 1.80 0.74 11.52
CA GLN A 27 1.77 2.09 10.97
C GLN A 27 1.81 2.10 9.43
N ALA A 28 2.66 1.24 8.84
CA ALA A 28 2.73 1.12 7.39
C ALA A 28 1.40 0.63 6.79
N SER A 29 0.75 -0.34 7.44
CA SER A 29 -0.51 -0.92 6.97
C SER A 29 -1.67 0.05 7.14
N GLU A 30 -1.74 0.77 8.26
CA GLU A 30 -2.71 1.84 8.48
C GLU A 30 -2.58 2.93 7.41
N LYS A 31 -1.34 3.38 7.15
CA LYS A 31 -1.10 4.38 6.11
C LYS A 31 -1.48 3.88 4.72
N ALA A 32 -1.15 2.63 4.40
CA ALA A 32 -1.52 2.01 3.12
C ALA A 32 -3.05 1.92 2.96
N ALA A 33 -3.77 1.53 4.00
CA ALA A 33 -5.23 1.46 4.00
C ALA A 33 -5.87 2.84 3.81
N GLU A 34 -5.36 3.87 4.49
CA GLU A 34 -5.80 5.26 4.32
C GLU A 34 -5.61 5.74 2.86
N GLN A 35 -4.43 5.49 2.28
CA GLN A 35 -4.14 5.88 0.90
C GLN A 35 -5.00 5.12 -0.11
N LEU A 36 -5.27 3.83 0.12
CA LEU A 36 -6.19 3.06 -0.71
C LEU A 36 -7.61 3.62 -0.64
N GLY A 37 -8.08 4.00 0.55
CA GLY A 37 -9.37 4.67 0.73
C GLY A 37 -9.47 5.97 -0.07
N GLN A 38 -8.46 6.84 0.02
CA GLN A 38 -8.38 8.09 -0.74
C GLN A 38 -8.35 7.84 -2.25
N PHE A 39 -7.64 6.79 -2.70
CA PHE A 39 -7.58 6.43 -4.11
C PHE A 39 -8.92 5.93 -4.64
N VAL A 40 -9.64 5.13 -3.85
CA VAL A 40 -11.01 4.68 -4.18
C VAL A 40 -11.96 5.87 -4.26
N ASP A 41 -11.89 6.81 -3.31
CA ASP A 41 -12.71 8.02 -3.33
C ASP A 41 -12.40 8.88 -4.57
N TRP A 42 -11.12 8.99 -4.96
CA TRP A 42 -10.72 9.65 -6.19
C TRP A 42 -11.28 8.93 -7.44
N ILE A 43 -11.21 7.61 -7.50
CA ILE A 43 -11.82 6.82 -8.59
C ILE A 43 -13.32 7.11 -8.67
N GLN A 44 -14.05 7.08 -7.55
CA GLN A 44 -15.49 7.37 -7.52
C GLN A 44 -15.79 8.79 -8.00
N SER A 45 -14.91 9.76 -7.73
CA SER A 45 -15.07 11.13 -8.24
C SER A 45 -14.92 11.24 -9.77
N LYS A 46 -14.15 10.34 -10.39
CA LYS A 46 -13.91 10.30 -11.84
C LYS A 46 -14.90 9.41 -12.59
N PHE A 47 -15.34 8.34 -11.94
CA PHE A 47 -16.24 7.32 -12.49
C PHE A 47 -17.45 7.18 -11.56
N PRO A 48 -18.35 8.18 -11.50
CA PRO A 48 -19.45 8.23 -10.54
C PRO A 48 -20.51 7.13 -10.75
N PHE A 49 -20.45 6.43 -11.89
CA PHE A 49 -21.31 5.27 -12.17
C PHE A 49 -20.86 4.00 -11.45
N LEU A 50 -19.62 3.96 -10.92
CA LEU A 50 -19.13 2.83 -10.13
C LEU A 50 -19.62 2.95 -8.68
N VAL A 51 -20.28 1.90 -8.18
CA VAL A 51 -20.55 1.80 -6.74
C VAL A 51 -19.27 1.48 -5.98
N ARG A 52 -19.25 1.71 -4.66
CA ARG A 52 -18.00 1.70 -3.88
C ARG A 52 -17.20 0.41 -4.02
N HIS A 53 -17.85 -0.76 -4.01
CA HIS A 53 -17.13 -2.03 -4.15
C HIS A 53 -16.53 -2.21 -5.56
N GLU A 54 -17.19 -1.73 -6.62
CA GLU A 54 -16.66 -1.75 -7.99
C GLU A 54 -15.45 -0.81 -8.12
N ALA A 55 -15.50 0.35 -7.49
CA ALA A 55 -14.36 1.27 -7.42
C ALA A 55 -13.17 0.65 -6.68
N VAL A 56 -13.42 -0.15 -5.63
CA VAL A 56 -12.36 -0.93 -4.95
C VAL A 56 -11.76 -1.99 -5.88
N PHE A 57 -12.58 -2.75 -6.62
CA PHE A 57 -12.07 -3.70 -7.61
C PHE A 57 -11.28 -3.02 -8.72
N PHE A 58 -11.75 -1.87 -9.19
CA PHE A 58 -11.06 -1.07 -10.19
C PHE A 58 -9.71 -0.55 -9.64
N ALA A 59 -9.67 -0.08 -8.40
CA ALA A 59 -8.43 0.33 -7.75
C ALA A 59 -7.40 -0.81 -7.71
N ALA A 60 -7.84 -2.03 -7.37
CA ALA A 60 -6.98 -3.22 -7.37
C ALA A 60 -6.41 -3.52 -8.76
N ALA A 61 -7.25 -3.48 -9.81
CA ALA A 61 -6.80 -3.68 -11.20
C ALA A 61 -5.80 -2.61 -11.66
N VAL A 62 -6.00 -1.34 -11.24
CA VAL A 62 -5.03 -0.28 -11.52
C VAL A 62 -3.69 -0.58 -10.83
N ILE A 63 -3.71 -0.94 -9.54
CA ILE A 63 -2.50 -1.30 -8.78
C ILE A 63 -1.76 -2.47 -9.44
N GLU A 64 -2.49 -3.50 -9.86
CA GLU A 64 -1.92 -4.66 -10.58
C GLU A 64 -1.24 -4.24 -11.89
N SER A 65 -1.79 -3.23 -12.57
CA SER A 65 -1.26 -2.70 -13.83
C SER A 65 -0.12 -1.69 -13.65
N MET A 66 0.08 -1.16 -12.44
CA MET A 66 1.06 -0.09 -12.19
C MET A 66 2.50 -0.43 -12.58
N PRO A 67 3.05 -1.63 -12.30
CA PRO A 67 4.42 -1.95 -12.66
C PRO A 67 4.71 -1.75 -14.16
N ALA A 68 3.84 -2.29 -15.02
CA ALA A 68 3.99 -2.13 -16.47
C ALA A 68 3.88 -0.66 -16.89
N LEU A 69 2.91 0.09 -16.34
CA LEU A 69 2.72 1.50 -16.64
C LEU A 69 3.91 2.38 -16.20
N LEU A 70 4.60 1.99 -15.12
CA LEU A 70 5.79 2.69 -14.64
C LEU A 70 7.04 2.32 -15.46
N GLU A 71 7.16 1.07 -15.91
CA GLU A 71 8.23 0.64 -16.81
C GLU A 71 8.17 1.38 -18.16
N ASP A 72 6.96 1.62 -18.65
CA ASP A 72 6.71 2.40 -19.87
C ASP A 72 6.87 3.92 -19.67
N ASN A 73 7.05 4.40 -18.43
CA ASN A 73 7.22 5.81 -18.11
C ASN A 73 8.50 6.06 -17.27
N PRO A 74 9.66 6.24 -17.92
CA PRO A 74 10.95 6.41 -17.24
C PRO A 74 11.00 7.62 -16.30
N GLU A 75 10.29 8.70 -16.61
CA GLU A 75 10.27 9.90 -15.76
C GLU A 75 9.56 9.63 -14.43
N ALA A 76 8.41 8.96 -14.48
CA ALA A 76 7.70 8.53 -13.28
C ALA A 76 8.54 7.56 -12.44
N MET A 77 9.22 6.61 -13.09
CA MET A 77 10.11 5.66 -12.42
C MET A 77 11.29 6.37 -11.74
N HIS A 78 11.91 7.36 -12.38
CA HIS A 78 12.98 8.15 -11.77
C HIS A 78 12.50 8.90 -10.51
N GLY A 79 11.28 9.47 -10.54
CA GLY A 79 10.67 10.10 -9.36
C GLY A 79 10.53 9.11 -8.20
N LEU A 80 10.03 7.90 -8.47
CA LEU A 80 9.90 6.85 -7.46
C LEU A 80 11.25 6.37 -6.90
N GLN A 81 12.27 6.25 -7.76
CA GLN A 81 13.63 5.92 -7.33
C GLN A 81 14.19 6.97 -6.37
N TYR A 82 13.96 8.25 -6.65
CA TYR A 82 14.36 9.33 -5.76
C TYR A 82 13.66 9.25 -4.40
N GLU A 83 12.34 9.06 -4.37
CA GLU A 83 11.58 8.91 -3.12
C GLU A 83 12.06 7.70 -2.30
N ALA A 84 12.29 6.56 -2.96
CA ALA A 84 12.85 5.38 -2.32
C ALA A 84 14.24 5.63 -1.70
N LEU A 85 15.09 6.37 -2.40
CA LEU A 85 16.41 6.77 -1.90
C LEU A 85 16.28 7.68 -0.66
N MET A 86 15.36 8.64 -0.69
CA MET A 86 15.10 9.54 0.43
C MET A 86 14.58 8.77 1.66
N MET A 87 13.67 7.82 1.48
CA MET A 87 13.19 6.93 2.55
C MET A 87 14.34 6.10 3.14
N ALA A 88 15.18 5.50 2.28
CA ALA A 88 16.32 4.70 2.73
C ALA A 88 17.35 5.55 3.51
N SER A 89 17.56 6.79 3.10
CA SER A 89 18.49 7.73 3.73
C SER A 89 18.02 8.15 5.12
N ARG A 90 16.71 8.40 5.29
CA ARG A 90 16.11 8.70 6.61
C ARG A 90 16.30 7.56 7.61
N ARG A 91 16.27 6.30 7.17
CA ARG A 91 16.56 5.15 8.06
C ARG A 91 17.98 5.16 8.62
N ARG A 92 18.98 5.63 7.86
CA ARG A 92 20.39 5.64 8.29
C ARG A 92 20.71 6.76 9.28
N ASN A 93 20.00 7.89 9.21
CA ASN A 93 20.23 9.04 10.08
C ASN A 93 19.60 8.92 11.47
N ILE A 94 18.77 7.89 11.73
CA ILE A 94 18.15 7.65 13.04
C ILE A 94 19.05 6.75 13.94
N SER A 95 20.20 6.28 13.42
CA SER A 95 21.14 5.41 14.14
C SER A 95 22.33 6.13 14.81
N LEU A 96 22.21 7.42 15.15
CA LEU A 96 23.22 8.19 15.91
C LEU A 96 22.65 8.73 17.22
#